data_AF-A0A8T9BNZ0-F1
#
_entry.id   AF-A0A8T9BNZ0-F1
#
_cell.length_a   1.000
_cell.length_b   1.000
_cell.length_c   1.000
_cell.angle_alpha   90.00
_cell.angle_beta   90.00
_cell.angle_gamma   90.00
#
_symmetry.space_group_name_H-M   'P 1'
#
loop_
_entity.id
_entity.type
_entity.pdbx_description
1 polymer ?
#
loop_
_entity_poly.entity_id
_entity_poly.type
_entity_poly.pdbx_seq_one_letter_code
_entity_poly.pdbx_strand_id
1 'polypeptide(L)'
;MDAPPPYYGKTKVPPLDDRALTTIVYNNLDTPSQHPPIDADDTPQWEWTKAQCQEWFFELLTTKMGYAAVDADAVATKLDGFGPNIYLRMAGTWAELLENEEEGLAVYVWVLERRDREGGVPNGIVLKHGRALAR
;
A
#
# COMPACT_ATOMS: atom_id res chain seq x y z
N MET A 1 44.53 -26.24 -16.92
CA MET A 1 43.52 -25.22 -16.59
C MET A 1 42.26 -25.65 -17.30
N ASP A 2 41.44 -26.46 -16.62
CA ASP A 2 40.22 -27.04 -17.16
C ASP A 2 39.08 -26.02 -17.13
N ALA A 3 38.43 -25.82 -18.27
CA ALA A 3 37.16 -25.12 -18.36
C ALA A 3 36.02 -26.09 -17.98
N PRO A 4 35.01 -25.67 -17.20
CA PRO A 4 33.89 -26.54 -16.87
C PRO A 4 32.98 -26.79 -18.09
N PRO A 5 32.34 -27.96 -18.20
CA PRO A 5 31.47 -28.30 -19.32
C PRO A 5 30.16 -27.49 -19.32
N PRO A 6 29.53 -27.27 -20.49
CA PRO A 6 28.27 -26.53 -20.58
C PRO A 6 27.09 -27.37 -20.05
N TYR A 7 26.42 -26.87 -19.01
CA TYR A 7 25.14 -27.41 -18.54
C TYR A 7 24.01 -27.08 -19.54
N TYR A 8 23.75 -28.00 -20.46
CA TYR A 8 22.47 -28.05 -21.18
C TYR A 8 21.47 -28.93 -20.40
N GLY A 9 20.81 -28.34 -19.41
CA GLY A 9 19.64 -28.92 -18.77
C GLY A 9 18.37 -28.44 -19.46
N LYS A 10 17.85 -29.20 -20.42
CA LYS A 10 16.48 -29.01 -20.94
C LYS A 10 15.47 -29.44 -19.87
N THR A 11 15.04 -28.54 -19.00
CA THR A 11 13.82 -28.78 -18.22
C THR A 11 12.63 -28.61 -19.16
N LYS A 12 12.03 -29.74 -19.56
CA LYS A 12 10.68 -29.74 -20.11
C LYS A 12 9.77 -29.15 -19.04
N VAL A 13 9.31 -27.92 -19.24
CA VAL A 13 8.17 -27.38 -18.48
C VAL A 13 6.99 -28.29 -18.84
N PRO A 14 6.37 -29.01 -17.88
CA PRO A 14 5.15 -29.75 -18.18
C PRO A 14 4.06 -28.75 -18.63
N PRO A 15 3.13 -29.15 -19.50
CA PRO A 15 2.02 -28.29 -19.86
C PRO A 15 1.27 -27.93 -18.57
N LEU A 16 1.20 -26.64 -18.23
CA LEU A 16 0.36 -26.19 -17.12
C LEU A 16 -1.08 -26.61 -17.44
N ASP A 17 -1.68 -27.42 -16.58
CA ASP A 17 -3.10 -27.67 -16.66
C ASP A 17 -3.86 -26.46 -16.11
N ASP A 18 -5.04 -26.17 -16.65
CA ASP A 18 -5.87 -25.05 -16.20
C ASP A 18 -6.30 -25.19 -14.72
N ARG A 19 -6.20 -26.42 -14.18
CA ARG A 19 -6.43 -26.74 -12.76
C ARG A 19 -5.31 -26.26 -11.83
N ALA A 20 -4.06 -26.25 -12.27
CA ALA A 20 -2.95 -25.68 -11.53
C ALA A 20 -3.07 -24.16 -11.48
N LEU A 21 -3.53 -23.52 -12.57
CA LEU A 21 -3.83 -22.08 -12.56
C LEU A 21 -4.95 -21.75 -11.58
N THR A 22 -6.05 -22.51 -11.56
CA THR A 22 -7.12 -22.29 -10.58
C THR A 22 -6.65 -22.55 -9.15
N THR A 23 -5.85 -23.60 -8.92
CA THR A 23 -5.33 -23.92 -7.58
C THR A 23 -4.34 -22.86 -7.07
N ILE A 24 -3.48 -22.29 -7.92
CA ILE A 24 -2.58 -21.18 -7.55
C ILE A 24 -3.40 -19.91 -7.25
N VAL A 25 -4.46 -19.64 -8.02
CA VAL A 25 -5.34 -18.48 -7.79
C VAL A 25 -6.15 -18.66 -6.49
N TYR A 26 -6.69 -19.84 -6.22
CA TYR A 26 -7.46 -20.09 -4.98
C TYR A 26 -6.57 -20.16 -3.73
N ASN A 27 -5.35 -20.68 -3.81
CA ASN A 27 -4.45 -20.75 -2.65
C ASN A 27 -3.87 -19.39 -2.22
N ASN A 28 -3.95 -18.37 -3.09
CA ASN A 28 -3.53 -17.01 -2.76
C ASN A 28 -4.68 -16.14 -2.19
N LEU A 29 -5.91 -16.65 -2.14
CA LEU A 29 -7.07 -15.88 -1.66
C LEU A 29 -7.31 -16.00 -0.15
N ASP A 30 -6.67 -16.93 0.56
CA ASP A 30 -6.92 -17.19 1.99
C ASP A 30 -5.63 -17.41 2.79
N THR A 31 -4.65 -16.51 2.66
CA THR A 31 -3.76 -16.32 3.81
C THR A 31 -4.45 -15.32 4.73
N PRO A 32 -5.08 -15.75 5.84
CA PRO A 32 -5.57 -14.79 6.81
C PRO A 32 -4.39 -13.93 7.23
N SER A 33 -4.47 -12.64 6.91
CA SER A 33 -3.58 -11.64 7.49
C SER A 33 -3.59 -11.91 9.00
N GLN A 34 -2.44 -12.22 9.60
CA GLN A 34 -2.36 -12.50 11.04
C GLN A 34 -2.65 -11.25 11.89
N HIS A 35 -2.97 -10.13 11.24
CA HIS A 35 -3.34 -8.87 11.85
C HIS A 35 -4.87 -8.70 11.81
N PRO A 36 -5.46 -8.04 12.81
CA PRO A 36 -6.87 -7.68 12.78
C PRO A 36 -7.19 -6.91 11.48
N PRO A 37 -8.43 -7.05 10.96
CA PRO A 37 -8.87 -6.29 9.80
C PRO A 37 -8.65 -4.80 10.02
N ILE A 38 -8.09 -4.13 9.01
CA ILE A 38 -7.86 -2.68 9.03
C ILE A 38 -9.15 -1.98 8.58
N ASP A 39 -9.54 -0.92 9.29
CA ASP A 39 -10.72 -0.09 8.97
C ASP A 39 -10.31 1.32 8.50
N ALA A 40 -11.19 1.98 7.75
CA ALA A 40 -11.01 3.36 7.29
C ALA A 40 -10.79 4.38 8.43
N ASP A 41 -11.39 4.14 9.60
CA ASP A 41 -11.28 4.99 10.78
C ASP A 41 -10.02 4.74 11.61
N ASP A 42 -9.30 3.64 11.35
CA ASP A 42 -8.07 3.29 12.05
C ASP A 42 -7.01 4.37 11.91
N THR A 43 -6.15 4.44 12.93
CA THR A 43 -4.94 5.27 12.89
C THR A 43 -3.89 4.57 12.05
N PRO A 44 -3.36 5.19 10.97
CA PRO A 44 -2.29 4.59 10.20
C PRO A 44 -1.08 4.26 11.06
N GLN A 45 -0.77 2.99 11.27
CA GLN A 45 0.27 2.66 12.24
C GLN A 45 1.66 2.99 11.68
N TRP A 46 2.53 3.56 12.50
CA TRP A 46 3.90 3.89 12.13
C TRP A 46 4.72 2.67 11.70
N GLU A 47 4.43 1.51 12.26
CA GLU A 47 5.11 0.25 11.95
C GLU A 47 4.41 -0.57 10.85
N TRP A 48 3.34 -0.06 10.23
CA TRP A 48 2.67 -0.77 9.15
C TRP A 48 3.59 -1.02 7.96
N THR A 49 3.47 -2.22 7.42
CA THR A 49 4.05 -2.61 6.14
C THR A 49 3.38 -1.87 4.99
N LYS A 50 4.00 -1.91 3.80
CA LYS A 50 3.39 -1.38 2.58
C LYS A 50 1.99 -1.95 2.33
N ALA A 51 1.82 -3.26 2.48
CA ALA A 51 0.53 -3.92 2.23
C ALA A 51 -0.56 -3.40 3.18
N GLN A 52 -0.25 -3.25 4.47
CA GLN A 52 -1.19 -2.71 5.46
C GLN A 52 -1.55 -1.24 5.18
N CYS A 53 -0.58 -0.44 4.74
CA CYS A 53 -0.85 0.93 4.31
C CYS A 53 -1.78 0.99 3.09
N GLN A 54 -1.61 0.08 2.13
CA GLN A 54 -2.47 -0.01 0.94
C GLN A 54 -3.87 -0.49 1.31
N GLU A 55 -3.99 -1.47 2.19
CA GLU A 55 -5.26 -1.98 2.71
C GLU A 55 -6.04 -0.87 3.45
N TRP A 56 -5.39 -0.14 4.35
CA TRP A 56 -6.00 1.02 5.00
C TRP A 56 -6.49 2.07 4.01
N PHE A 57 -5.68 2.38 3.00
CA PHE A 57 -6.03 3.40 2.04
C PHE A 57 -7.16 2.97 1.12
N PHE A 58 -7.21 1.68 0.76
CA PHE A 58 -8.36 1.08 0.09
C PHE A 58 -9.64 1.27 0.91
N GLU A 59 -9.63 0.93 2.21
CA GLU A 59 -10.79 1.10 3.09
C GLU A 59 -11.20 2.57 3.23
N LEU A 60 -10.22 3.48 3.30
CA LEU A 60 -10.50 4.92 3.32
C LEU A 60 -11.24 5.37 2.05
N LEU A 61 -10.78 4.94 0.88
CA LEU A 61 -11.33 5.29 -0.42
C LEU A 61 -12.77 4.77 -0.58
N THR A 62 -13.01 3.52 -0.23
CA THR A 62 -14.35 2.90 -0.35
C THR A 62 -15.32 3.46 0.68
N THR A 63 -14.92 3.57 1.94
CA THR A 63 -15.82 3.88 3.06
C THR A 63 -16.05 5.37 3.25
N LYS A 64 -15.01 6.21 3.14
CA LYS A 64 -15.14 7.65 3.38
C LYS A 64 -15.34 8.45 2.10
N MET A 65 -14.79 7.98 0.98
CA MET A 65 -14.78 8.72 -0.28
C MET A 65 -15.75 8.13 -1.32
N GLY A 66 -16.33 6.95 -1.06
CA GLY A 66 -17.37 6.36 -1.89
C GLY A 66 -16.86 5.80 -3.23
N TYR A 67 -15.56 5.49 -3.32
CA TYR A 67 -14.98 4.89 -4.51
C TYR A 67 -15.54 3.48 -4.73
N ALA A 68 -15.72 3.10 -6.00
CA ALA A 68 -15.95 1.70 -6.32
C ALA A 68 -14.70 0.88 -5.98
N ALA A 69 -14.88 -0.36 -5.52
CA ALA A 69 -13.76 -1.20 -5.07
C ALA A 69 -12.65 -1.35 -6.11
N VAL A 70 -12.99 -1.44 -7.41
CA VAL A 70 -11.99 -1.55 -8.49
C VAL A 70 -11.14 -0.29 -8.62
N ASP A 71 -11.77 0.89 -8.52
CA ASP A 71 -11.06 2.17 -8.61
C ASP A 71 -10.23 2.41 -7.34
N ALA A 72 -10.78 2.06 -6.18
CA ALA A 72 -10.08 2.14 -4.91
C ALA A 72 -8.81 1.27 -4.90
N ASP A 73 -8.88 0.02 -5.39
CA ASP A 73 -7.72 -0.88 -5.48
C ASP A 73 -6.66 -0.33 -6.44
N ALA A 74 -7.08 0.17 -7.61
CA ALA A 74 -6.16 0.77 -8.59
C ALA A 74 -5.42 2.00 -8.04
N VAL A 75 -6.04 2.77 -7.15
CA VAL A 75 -5.42 3.92 -6.48
C VAL A 75 -4.60 3.48 -5.26
N ALA A 76 -5.12 2.57 -4.45
CA ALA A 76 -4.47 2.06 -3.25
C ALA A 76 -3.13 1.40 -3.57
N THR A 77 -3.07 0.61 -4.65
CA THR A 77 -1.84 -0.05 -5.10
C THR A 77 -0.75 0.92 -5.56
N LYS A 78 -1.11 2.16 -5.98
CA LYS A 78 -0.15 3.24 -6.29
C LYS A 78 0.49 3.84 -5.02
N LEU A 79 -0.11 3.64 -3.85
CA LEU A 79 0.46 4.09 -2.59
C LEU A 79 1.75 3.31 -2.29
N ASP A 80 2.87 4.02 -2.39
CA ASP A 80 4.20 3.45 -2.14
C ASP A 80 4.77 3.85 -0.78
N GLY A 81 5.67 3.02 -0.24
CA GLY A 81 6.25 3.18 1.09
C GLY A 81 5.50 2.41 2.18
N PHE A 82 5.78 2.75 3.43
CA PHE A 82 5.28 2.07 4.64
C PHE A 82 4.85 3.14 5.68
N GLY A 83 4.43 2.75 6.88
CA GLY A 83 3.78 3.63 7.87
C GLY A 83 4.23 5.10 7.92
N PRO A 84 5.53 5.41 8.06
CA PRO A 84 6.03 6.80 8.13
C PRO A 84 5.73 7.62 6.86
N ASN A 85 5.69 6.98 5.69
CA ASN A 85 5.39 7.64 4.42
C ASN A 85 3.96 8.19 4.39
N ILE A 86 3.01 7.60 5.11
CA ILE A 86 1.63 8.12 5.22
C ILE A 86 1.66 9.52 5.81
N TYR A 87 2.42 9.71 6.90
CA TYR A 87 2.51 10.98 7.60
C TYR A 87 3.43 12.01 6.92
N LEU A 88 4.42 11.56 6.14
CA LEU A 88 5.35 12.44 5.43
C LEU A 88 4.81 12.97 4.10
N ARG A 89 3.77 12.34 3.51
CA ARG A 89 3.12 12.86 2.30
C ARG A 89 2.47 14.21 2.58
N MET A 90 2.73 15.17 1.69
CA MET A 90 2.12 16.50 1.72
C MET A 90 0.75 16.47 1.03
N ALA A 91 -0.09 17.47 1.29
CA ALA A 91 -1.37 17.64 0.59
C ALA A 91 -1.25 17.53 -0.94
N GLY A 92 -0.23 18.18 -1.54
CA GLY A 92 0.01 18.08 -2.98
C GLY A 92 0.34 16.66 -3.46
N THR A 93 1.09 15.87 -2.68
CA THR A 93 1.41 14.48 -3.04
C THR A 93 0.19 13.56 -2.92
N TRP A 94 -0.73 13.84 -1.99
CA TRP A 94 -2.02 13.16 -1.93
C TRP A 94 -2.91 13.53 -3.12
N ALA A 95 -2.93 14.81 -3.49
CA ALA A 95 -3.66 15.29 -4.66
C ALA A 95 -3.15 14.67 -5.97
N GLU A 96 -1.83 14.54 -6.12
CA GLU A 96 -1.20 13.84 -7.26
C GLU A 96 -1.58 12.36 -7.29
N LEU A 97 -1.64 11.69 -6.13
CA LEU A 97 -1.98 10.27 -6.04
C LEU A 97 -3.45 9.99 -6.41
N LEU A 98 -4.34 10.89 -6.01
CA LEU A 98 -5.79 10.82 -6.24
C LEU A 98 -6.22 11.47 -7.56
N GLU A 99 -5.30 12.18 -8.21
CA GLU A 99 -5.60 13.02 -9.39
C GLU A 99 -6.73 14.04 -9.08
N ASN A 100 -6.85 14.45 -7.82
CA ASN A 100 -7.90 15.33 -7.29
C ASN A 100 -7.40 16.14 -6.08
N GLU A 101 -7.43 17.47 -6.19
CA GLU A 101 -6.89 18.39 -5.18
C GLU A 101 -7.72 18.41 -3.88
N GLU A 102 -9.05 18.44 -3.97
CA GLU A 102 -9.93 18.52 -2.80
C GLU A 102 -9.87 17.22 -1.99
N GLU A 103 -9.89 16.09 -2.68
CA GLU A 103 -9.77 14.78 -2.06
C GLU A 103 -8.38 14.56 -1.45
N GLY A 104 -7.32 15.01 -2.14
CA GLY A 104 -5.96 15.00 -1.61
C GLY A 104 -5.82 15.80 -0.31
N LEU A 105 -6.43 16.99 -0.26
CA LEU A 105 -6.47 17.80 0.95
C LEU A 105 -7.25 17.11 2.08
N ALA A 106 -8.38 16.46 1.76
CA ALA A 106 -9.20 15.75 2.73
C ALA A 106 -8.42 14.58 3.38
N VAL A 107 -7.74 13.75 2.57
CA VAL A 107 -6.89 12.66 3.07
C VAL A 107 -5.73 13.20 3.91
N TYR A 108 -5.08 14.27 3.46
CA TYR A 108 -3.99 14.89 4.21
C TYR A 108 -4.43 15.35 5.60
N VAL A 109 -5.58 16.04 5.71
CA VAL A 109 -6.14 16.48 7.00
C VAL A 109 -6.55 15.28 7.85
N TRP A 110 -7.14 14.25 7.25
CA TRP A 110 -7.53 13.01 7.92
C TRP A 110 -6.35 12.29 8.60
N VAL A 111 -5.21 12.23 7.89
CA VAL A 111 -3.96 11.65 8.41
C VAL A 111 -3.36 12.53 9.51
N LEU A 112 -3.34 13.85 9.34
CA LEU A 112 -2.79 14.76 10.35
C LEU A 112 -3.56 14.71 11.68
N GLU A 113 -4.88 14.59 11.61
CA GLU A 113 -5.75 14.47 12.79
C GLU A 113 -5.47 13.19 13.60
N ARG A 114 -4.93 12.15 12.95
CA ARG A 114 -4.61 10.85 13.56
C ARG A 114 -3.16 10.72 14.01
N ARG A 115 -2.28 11.66 13.67
CA ARG A 115 -0.84 11.50 13.88
C ARG A 115 -0.43 11.31 15.34
N ASP A 116 -1.16 11.91 16.26
CA ASP A 116 -0.87 11.92 17.71
C ASP A 116 -1.69 10.84 18.47
N ARG A 117 -2.42 9.99 17.73
CA ARG A 117 -3.19 8.86 18.30
C ARG A 117 -2.30 7.63 18.48
N GLU A 118 -2.80 6.65 19.24
CA GLU A 118 -2.09 5.40 19.50
C GLU A 118 -1.65 4.71 18.21
N GLY A 119 -0.37 4.35 18.16
CA GLY A 119 0.23 3.69 17.02
C GLY A 119 0.60 4.61 15.85
N GLY A 120 0.20 5.89 15.89
CA GLY A 120 0.63 6.90 14.94
C GLY A 120 2.08 7.31 15.12
N VAL A 121 2.39 8.59 14.94
CA VAL A 121 3.77 9.09 15.00
C VAL A 121 4.37 8.91 16.41
N PRO A 122 5.51 8.23 16.57
CA PRO A 122 6.12 8.02 17.87
C PRO A 122 6.49 9.33 18.56
N ASN A 123 6.35 9.35 19.89
CA ASN A 123 6.73 10.48 20.73
C ASN A 123 8.19 10.88 20.49
N GLY A 124 8.42 12.19 20.32
CA GLY A 124 9.75 12.76 20.08
C GLY A 124 10.17 12.84 18.61
N ILE A 125 9.40 12.26 17.69
CA ILE A 125 9.61 12.46 16.25
C ILE A 125 8.94 13.76 15.81
N VAL A 126 9.73 14.66 15.23
CA VAL A 126 9.23 15.91 14.63
C VAL A 126 9.17 15.73 13.12
N LEU A 127 7.95 15.65 12.59
CA LEU A 127 7.72 15.65 11.14
C LEU A 127 7.92 17.06 10.59
N LYS A 128 8.68 17.17 9.49
CA LYS A 128 8.87 18.42 8.75
C LYS A 128 8.57 18.18 7.28
N HIS A 129 7.44 18.68 6.81
CA HIS A 129 7.16 18.78 5.39
C HIS A 129 8.01 19.92 4.82
N GLY A 130 8.98 19.58 3.96
CA GLY A 130 9.79 20.60 3.28
C GLY A 130 8.92 21.47 2.37
N ARG A 131 9.32 22.72 2.11
CA ARG A 131 8.74 23.46 0.98
C ARG A 131 9.05 22.67 -0.28
N ALA A 132 8.02 22.29 -1.04
CA ALA A 132 8.20 21.72 -2.37
C ALA A 132 9.12 22.65 -3.18
N LEU A 133 10.23 22.09 -3.69
CA LEU A 133 11.02 22.78 -4.69
C LEU A 133 10.14 22.85 -5.94
N ALA A 134 9.66 24.05 -6.29
CA ALA A 134 9.02 24.28 -7.56
C ALA A 134 9.97 23.77 -8.67
N ARG A 135 9.49 22.80 -9.45
CA ARG A 135 10.16 22.34 -10.67
C ARG A 135 9.56 23.06 -11.86
#